data_AF-A0A645F431-F1
#
_entry.id   AF-A0A645F431-F1
#
_cell.length_a   1.000
_cell.length_b   1.000
_cell.length_c   1.000
_cell.angle_alpha   90.00
_cell.angle_beta   90.00
_cell.angle_gamma   90.00
#
_symmetry.space_group_name_H-M   'P 1'
#
loop_
_entity.id
_entity.type
_entity.pdbx_description
1 polymer ?
#
loop_
_entity_poly.entity_id
_entity_poly.type
_entity_poly.pdbx_seq_one_letter_code
_entity_poly.pdbx_strand_id
1 'polypeptide(L)' 'MEGIYSTSITEATIDEAPMVYKSMEEIIENIRETVDILGIIKPIYNFKAQG' A
#
# COMPACT_ATOMS: atom_id res chain seq x y z
N MET A 1 2.07 -5.18 5.03
CA MET A 1 1.15 -6.34 4.89
C MET A 1 0.93 -7.10 6.19
N GLU A 2 1.60 -6.74 7.28
CA GLU A 2 1.30 -7.30 8.60
C GLU A 2 -0.18 -7.11 8.97
N GLY A 3 -0.84 -8.19 9.37
CA GLY A 3 -2.26 -8.19 9.75
C GLY A 3 -3.25 -8.12 8.59
N ILE A 4 -2.80 -8.23 7.34
CA ILE A 4 -3.66 -8.15 6.13
C ILE A 4 -3.73 -9.52 5.48
N TYR A 5 -4.94 -10.05 5.29
CA TYR A 5 -5.11 -11.25 4.47
C TYR A 5 -4.95 -10.85 2.99
N SER A 6 -4.06 -11.52 2.27
CA SER A 6 -3.74 -11.18 0.87
C SER A 6 -3.68 -12.42 0.00
N THR A 7 -4.32 -12.38 -1.16
CA THR A 7 -4.13 -13.38 -2.24
C THR A 7 -3.11 -12.91 -3.27
N SER A 8 -2.57 -11.70 -3.11
CA SER A 8 -1.76 -11.02 -4.12
C SER A 8 -0.26 -11.07 -3.84
N ILE A 9 0.20 -11.82 -2.83
CA ILE A 9 1.63 -12.00 -2.56
C ILE A 9 2.07 -13.28 -3.25
N THR A 10 2.64 -13.14 -4.44
CA THR A 10 3.14 -14.23 -5.26
C THR A 10 4.47 -13.79 -5.88
N GLU A 11 5.25 -14.72 -6.44
CA GLU A 11 6.48 -14.35 -7.18
C GLU A 11 6.17 -13.38 -8.33
N ALA A 12 5.00 -13.51 -8.97
CA ALA A 12 4.56 -12.66 -10.06
C ALA A 12 4.15 -11.23 -9.65
N THR A 13 4.13 -10.93 -8.35
CA THR A 13 3.67 -9.63 -7.80
C THR A 13 4.64 -9.07 -6.75
N ILE A 14 5.87 -9.58 -6.72
CA ILE A 14 6.89 -9.16 -5.76
C ILE A 14 7.33 -7.70 -5.98
N ASP A 15 7.22 -7.20 -7.21
CA ASP A 15 7.45 -5.82 -7.61
C ASP A 15 6.34 -4.86 -7.13
N GLU A 16 5.21 -5.40 -6.68
CA GLU A 16 4.12 -4.66 -6.04
C GLU A 16 4.07 -4.89 -4.53
N ALA A 17 5.06 -5.58 -3.97
CA ALA A 17 5.14 -5.78 -2.53
C ALA A 17 5.25 -4.41 -1.82
N PRO A 18 4.74 -4.29 -0.58
CA PRO A 18 4.75 -3.01 0.16
C PRO A 18 6.13 -2.36 0.27
N MET A 19 7.19 -3.17 0.23
CA MET A 19 8.58 -2.71 0.32
C MET A 19 9.15 -2.09 -0.96
N VAL A 20 8.47 -2.23 -2.10
CA VAL A 20 8.92 -1.67 -3.39
C VAL A 20 8.50 -0.20 -3.54
N TYR A 21 7.44 0.22 -2.86
CA TYR A 21 6.98 1.59 -2.87
C TYR A 21 7.70 2.45 -1.82
N LYS A 22 7.68 3.77 -2.03
CA LYS A 22 8.06 4.74 -1.00
C LYS A 22 7.16 4.60 0.22
N SER A 23 7.70 4.92 1.40
CA SER A 23 6.91 4.90 2.61
C SER A 23 5.78 5.94 2.54
N MET A 24 4.66 5.62 3.17
CA MET A 24 3.53 6.55 3.28
C MET A 24 3.96 7.84 3.99
N GLU A 25 4.83 7.70 4.99
CA GLU A 25 5.39 8.81 5.76
C GLU A 25 6.19 9.78 4.88
N GLU A 26 7.03 9.28 3.96
CA GLU A 26 7.77 10.13 3.04
C GLU A 26 6.81 10.89 2.10
N ILE A 27 5.79 10.22 1.59
CA ILE A 27 4.81 10.84 0.70
C ILE A 27 4.07 11.96 1.44
N ILE A 28 3.58 11.69 2.66
CA ILE A 28 2.86 12.67 3.49
C ILE A 28 3.73 13.90 3.74
N GLU A 29 5.00 13.72 4.12
CA GLU A 29 5.90 14.84 4.40
C GLU A 29 6.09 15.78 3.20
N ASN A 30 6.08 15.23 1.98
CA ASN A 30 6.28 16.01 0.76
C ASN A 30 5.01 16.73 0.27
N ILE A 31 3.80 16.27 0.63
CA ILE A 31 2.55 16.84 0.10
C ILE A 31 1.78 17.69 1.12
N ARG A 32 2.10 17.58 2.42
CA ARG A 32 1.33 18.16 3.53
C ARG A 32 1.06 19.67 3.45
N GLU A 33 1.89 20.43 2.74
CA GLU A 33 1.71 21.89 2.60
C GLU A 33 0.67 22.26 1.51
N THR A 34 0.25 21.29 0.71
CA THR A 34 -0.60 21.51 -0.47
C THR A 34 -1.93 20.77 -0.43
N VAL A 35 -2.10 19.83 0.50
CA VAL A 35 -3.31 19.01 0.61
C VAL A 35 -3.71 18.77 2.06
N ASP A 36 -5.01 18.60 2.29
CA ASP A 36 -5.55 18.15 3.57
C ASP A 36 -5.80 16.63 3.54
N ILE A 37 -5.26 15.91 4.52
CA ILE A 37 -5.49 14.46 4.67
C ILE A 37 -6.78 14.25 5.48
N LEU A 38 -7.84 13.82 4.79
CA LEU A 38 -9.15 13.55 5.42
C LEU A 38 -9.19 12.25 6.22
N GLY A 39 -8.29 11.29 5.93
CA GLY A 39 -8.20 10.03 6.64
C GLY A 39 -7.20 9.05 6.02
N ILE A 40 -6.82 8.03 6.79
CA ILE A 40 -5.94 6.94 6.36
C ILE A 40 -6.74 5.63 6.39
N ILE A 41 -6.87 4.98 5.24
CA ILE A 41 -7.60 3.72 5.10
C ILE A 41 -6.59 2.57 5.12
N LYS A 42 -6.75 1.64 6.06
CA LYS A 42 -5.92 0.43 6.15
C LYS A 42 -6.69 -0.77 5.60
N PRO A 43 -6.21 -1.44 4.54
CA PRO A 43 -6.90 -2.61 4.00
C PRO A 43 -6.79 -3.79 4.96
N ILE A 44 -7.88 -4.54 5.14
CA ILE A 44 -7.91 -5.82 5.89
C ILE A 44 -7.84 -7.04 4.95
N TYR A 45 -8.20 -6.84 3.69
CA TYR A 45 -8.17 -7.83 2.63
C TYR A 45 -7.62 -7.20 1.35
N ASN A 46 -6.65 -7.87 0.73
CA ASN A 46 -6.12 -7.50 -0.58
C ASN A 46 -6.32 -8.65 -1.57
N PHE A 47 -7.08 -8.38 -2.64
CA PHE A 47 -7.37 -9.32 -3.71
C PHE A 47 -6.84 -8.78 -5.03
N LYS A 48 -6.14 -9.65 -5.76
CA LYS A 48 -5.75 -9.44 -7.15
C LYS A 48 -6.13 -10.69 -7.93
N ALA A 49 -6.99 -10.52 -8.93
CA ALA A 49 -7.30 -11.60 -9.84
C ALA A 49 -6.03 -11.94 -10.65
N GLN A 50 -5.63 -13.21 -10.62
CA GLN A 50 -4.59 -13.76 -11.48
C GLN A 50 -5.27 -14.70 -12.49
N GLY A 51 -4.86 -14.62 -13.75
CA GLY A 51 -5.33 -15.47 -14.84
C GLY A 51 -4.43 -16.67 -15.07
#